data_AF-A0A846HWM5-F1
#
_entry.id   AF-A0A846HWM5-F1
#
_cell.length_a   1.000
_cell.length_b   1.000
_cell.length_c   1.000
_cell.angle_alpha   90.00
_cell.angle_beta   90.00
_cell.angle_gamma   90.00
#
_symmetry.space_group_name_H-M   'P 1'
#
loop_
_entity.id
_entity.type
_entity.pdbx_description
1 polymer ?
#
loop_
_entity_poly.entity_id
_entity_poly.type
_entity_poly.pdbx_seq_one_letter_code
_entity_poly.pdbx_strand_id
1 'polypeptide(L)'
;MSSRGKTWWGQRFIAALEQQMDAGRLQRGRSYASPRRILSFEISAKGIVSATVRGNINPYFGVTKEPRYQVAIQLDPIPAKARKTLIAQLGGRADLVSHLLMNEMPEGIDAAFAESGVGLLPRTEKDFKRTDCSCPDWANPCKHIAGVYYRLAEQLDHDPLLLFELRGLARNALRTELVQTPLGQALAPLMTEDDQAPLEPVASLYPPLRPLADEVTGAASGASAWQQQAIDPKGFWRGRAPLPAEPSTRIEQERDRISAVLVKKGGDYPPFWEPAQSFIAVMDELYRRISSKNRRLL
;
A
#
# COMPACT_ATOMS: atom_id res chain seq x y z
N MET A 1 12.07 19.23 6.80
CA MET A 1 12.83 18.24 6.01
C MET A 1 11.83 17.33 5.33
N SER A 2 11.62 17.43 4.02
CA SER A 2 10.67 16.55 3.32
C SER A 2 11.18 15.10 3.36
N SER A 3 10.53 14.24 4.14
CA SER A 3 10.80 12.80 4.10
C SER A 3 10.36 12.29 2.73
N ARG A 4 11.30 11.87 1.89
CA ARG A 4 10.96 11.05 0.72
C ARG A 4 10.76 9.63 1.24
N GLY A 5 9.66 8.97 0.86
CA GLY A 5 9.04 7.89 1.63
C GLY A 5 7.85 8.43 2.43
N LYS A 6 6.72 8.63 1.74
CA LYS A 6 5.45 9.10 2.33
C LYS A 6 4.66 7.96 2.95
N THR A 7 4.87 6.77 2.42
CA THR A 7 4.24 5.52 2.80
C THR A 7 5.20 4.69 3.64
N TRP A 8 4.68 3.78 4.45
CA TRP A 8 5.55 2.94 5.29
C TRP A 8 6.48 2.06 4.44
N TRP A 9 6.03 1.61 3.26
CA TRP A 9 6.83 0.80 2.35
C TRP A 9 7.91 1.64 1.64
N GLY A 10 7.60 2.88 1.22
CA GLY A 10 8.60 3.79 0.68
C GLY A 10 9.69 4.15 1.69
N GLN A 11 9.32 4.34 2.96
CA GLN A 11 10.26 4.57 4.05
C GLN A 11 11.16 3.35 4.29
N ARG A 12 10.58 2.14 4.36
CA ARG A 12 11.35 0.90 4.50
C ARG A 12 12.28 0.66 3.32
N PHE A 13 11.83 0.94 2.11
CA PHE A 13 12.66 0.87 0.91
C PHE A 13 13.86 1.81 1.04
N ILE A 14 13.65 3.09 1.32
CA ILE A 14 14.74 4.06 1.51
C ILE A 14 15.69 3.65 2.65
N ALA A 15 15.16 3.17 3.78
CA ALA A 15 15.99 2.71 4.90
C ALA A 15 16.97 1.61 4.49
N ALA A 16 16.60 0.71 3.58
CA ALA A 16 17.50 -0.34 3.08
C ALA A 16 18.70 0.22 2.30
N LEU A 17 18.52 1.32 1.56
CA LEU A 17 19.63 2.04 0.92
C LEU A 17 20.47 2.81 1.95
N GLU A 18 19.82 3.50 2.89
CA GLU A 18 20.51 4.38 3.83
C GLU A 18 21.46 3.61 4.77
N GLN A 19 21.20 2.33 5.00
CA GLN A 19 22.12 1.43 5.73
C GLN A 19 23.42 1.11 4.98
N GLN A 20 23.49 1.36 3.67
CA GLN A 20 24.63 1.00 2.81
C GLN A 20 25.55 2.19 2.48
N MET A 21 25.19 3.40 2.92
CA MET A 21 25.85 4.62 2.47
C MET A 21 26.07 5.59 3.62
N ASP A 22 27.18 6.33 3.58
CA ASP A 22 27.42 7.42 4.53
C ASP A 22 26.49 8.61 4.28
N ALA A 23 26.26 9.40 5.33
CA ALA A 23 25.35 10.56 5.29
C ALA A 23 25.72 11.58 4.19
N GLY A 24 27.00 11.80 3.92
CA GLY A 24 27.47 12.73 2.90
C GLY A 24 27.15 12.23 1.49
N ARG A 25 27.33 10.94 1.23
CA ARG A 25 26.96 10.32 -0.04
C ARG A 25 25.45 10.25 -0.24
N LEU A 26 24.68 10.00 0.82
CA LEU A 26 23.22 10.09 0.80
C LEU A 26 22.74 11.51 0.46
N GLN A 27 23.30 12.54 1.10
CA GLN A 27 22.95 13.93 0.80
C GLN A 27 23.20 14.28 -0.67
N ARG A 28 24.35 13.87 -1.22
CA ARG A 28 24.63 14.03 -2.65
C ARG A 28 23.63 13.23 -3.49
N GLY A 29 23.36 11.97 -3.15
CA GLY A 29 22.38 11.14 -3.85
C GLY A 29 20.98 11.77 -3.92
N ARG A 30 20.51 12.38 -2.82
CA ARG A 30 19.22 13.09 -2.75
C ARG A 30 19.12 14.23 -3.78
N SER A 31 20.23 14.88 -4.13
CA SER A 31 20.27 15.94 -5.14
C SER A 31 20.16 15.40 -6.59
N TYR A 32 20.43 14.11 -6.80
CA TYR A 32 20.35 13.45 -8.10
C TYR A 32 18.97 12.83 -8.40
N ALA A 33 18.06 12.77 -7.42
CA ALA A 33 16.71 12.23 -7.62
C ALA A 33 15.78 13.12 -8.47
N SER A 34 16.21 14.34 -8.78
CA SER A 34 15.42 15.32 -9.55
C SER A 34 15.21 14.88 -11.02
N PRO A 35 14.04 15.18 -11.63
CA PRO A 35 13.81 15.01 -13.06
C PRO A 35 14.84 15.71 -13.96
N ARG A 36 15.50 16.77 -13.48
CA ARG A 36 16.57 17.45 -14.24
C ARG A 36 17.84 16.59 -14.34
N ARG A 37 18.09 15.75 -13.33
CA ARG A 37 19.28 14.90 -13.23
C ARG A 37 19.04 13.52 -13.83
N ILE A 38 17.85 12.95 -13.68
CA ILE A 38 17.47 11.66 -14.28
C ILE A 38 16.81 11.93 -15.63
N LEU A 39 17.55 11.72 -16.72
CA LEU A 39 17.14 12.04 -18.09
C LEU A 39 16.18 11.00 -18.68
N SER A 40 16.36 9.74 -18.30
CA SER A 40 15.44 8.64 -18.62
C SER A 40 15.33 7.72 -17.42
N PHE A 41 14.16 7.11 -17.27
CA PHE A 41 13.87 6.16 -16.20
C PHE A 41 12.84 5.17 -16.71
N GLU A 42 13.21 3.91 -16.79
CA GLU A 42 12.38 2.85 -17.33
C GLU A 42 12.49 1.61 -16.45
N ILE A 43 11.38 0.88 -16.34
CA ILE A 43 11.31 -0.40 -15.64
C ILE A 43 10.96 -1.45 -16.68
N SER A 44 11.88 -2.38 -16.92
CA SER A 44 11.67 -3.46 -17.88
C SER A 44 10.70 -4.50 -17.32
N ALA A 45 10.09 -5.29 -18.21
CA ALA A 45 9.23 -6.42 -17.84
C ALA A 45 9.94 -7.50 -16.98
N LYS A 46 11.28 -7.49 -16.94
CA LYS A 46 12.10 -8.38 -16.10
C LYS A 46 12.41 -7.79 -14.71
N GLY A 47 11.79 -6.67 -14.34
CA GLY A 47 12.02 -5.99 -13.06
C GLY A 47 13.35 -5.23 -12.97
N ILE A 48 14.03 -5.01 -14.10
CA ILE A 48 15.28 -4.22 -14.14
C ILE A 48 14.92 -2.75 -14.33
N VAL A 49 15.38 -1.91 -13.40
CA VAL A 49 15.28 -0.45 -13.47
C VAL A 49 16.50 0.09 -14.19
N SER A 50 16.28 0.75 -15.32
CA SER A 50 17.31 1.38 -16.15
C SER A 50 17.12 2.89 -16.15
N ALA A 51 18.19 3.64 -15.90
CA ALA A 51 18.13 5.09 -15.90
C ALA A 51 19.38 5.74 -16.47
N THR A 52 19.20 6.81 -17.25
CA THR A 52 20.30 7.68 -17.67
C THR A 52 20.39 8.87 -16.72
N VAL A 53 21.52 8.99 -16.02
CA VAL A 53 21.75 10.05 -15.03
C VAL A 53 22.78 11.05 -15.55
N ARG A 54 22.42 12.33 -15.50
CA ARG A 54 23.28 13.47 -15.82
C ARG A 54 24.34 13.66 -14.75
N GLY A 55 25.61 13.47 -15.12
CA GLY A 55 26.74 13.76 -14.25
C GLY A 55 27.07 15.24 -14.14
N ASN A 56 28.21 15.57 -13.56
CA ASN A 56 28.69 16.95 -13.48
C ASN A 56 29.94 17.12 -14.33
N ILE A 57 30.06 18.25 -15.01
CA ILE A 57 31.31 18.66 -15.67
C ILE A 57 32.33 18.94 -14.58
N ASN A 58 33.52 18.36 -14.71
CA ASN A 58 34.63 18.65 -13.81
C ASN A 58 35.95 18.68 -14.59
N PRO A 59 36.41 19.88 -14.99
CA PRO A 59 37.64 20.04 -15.75
C PRO A 59 38.88 19.50 -15.01
N TYR A 60 38.91 19.56 -13.67
CA TYR A 60 40.03 19.04 -12.87
C TYR A 60 40.22 17.53 -13.03
N PHE A 61 39.17 16.78 -13.35
CA PHE A 61 39.23 15.34 -13.62
C PHE A 61 39.17 15.03 -15.13
N GLY A 62 39.43 16.00 -16.01
CA GLY A 62 39.39 15.82 -17.46
C GLY A 62 37.99 15.62 -18.04
N VAL A 63 36.93 15.88 -17.26
CA VAL A 63 35.53 15.77 -17.70
C VAL A 63 35.09 17.13 -18.24
N THR A 64 35.35 17.38 -19.52
CA THR A 64 35.03 18.63 -20.23
C THR A 64 33.62 18.66 -20.82
N LYS A 65 33.01 17.50 -21.06
CA LYS A 65 31.62 17.37 -21.56
C LYS A 65 30.73 16.79 -20.46
N GLU A 66 29.46 17.21 -20.42
CA GLU A 66 28.47 16.68 -19.47
C GLU A 66 28.32 15.16 -19.68
N PRO A 67 28.74 14.32 -18.71
CA PRO A 67 28.69 12.88 -18.87
C PRO A 67 27.27 12.37 -18.59
N ARG A 68 26.89 11.29 -19.28
CA ARG A 68 25.64 10.56 -19.06
C ARG A 68 25.98 9.17 -18.55
N TYR A 69 25.62 8.89 -17.30
CA TYR A 69 25.89 7.61 -16.67
C TYR A 69 24.68 6.70 -16.79
N GLN A 70 24.92 5.46 -17.18
CA GLN A 70 23.91 4.41 -17.20
C GLN A 70 23.85 3.75 -15.84
N VAL A 71 22.65 3.67 -15.26
CA VAL A 71 22.38 3.01 -13.98
C VAL A 71 21.43 1.85 -14.23
N ALA A 72 21.75 0.69 -13.67
CA ALA A 72 20.90 -0.49 -13.68
C ALA A 72 20.73 -1.04 -12.26
N ILE A 73 19.49 -1.15 -11.80
CA ILE A 73 19.15 -1.71 -10.48
C ILE A 73 18.18 -2.88 -10.68
N GLN A 74 18.46 -4.01 -10.04
CA GLN A 74 17.59 -5.18 -10.05
C GLN A 74 17.54 -5.79 -8.65
N LEU A 75 16.33 -5.95 -8.11
CA LEU A 75 16.10 -6.73 -6.90
C LEU A 75 16.10 -8.22 -7.24
N ASP A 76 16.36 -9.09 -6.26
CA ASP A 76 16.24 -10.52 -6.53
C ASP A 76 14.82 -10.88 -7.00
N PRO A 77 14.65 -11.68 -8.05
CA PRO A 77 13.31 -12.11 -8.43
C PRO A 77 12.75 -13.13 -7.44
N ILE A 78 11.44 -13.12 -7.22
CA ILE A 78 10.76 -14.18 -6.46
C ILE A 78 10.86 -15.49 -7.26
N PRO A 79 11.47 -16.56 -6.71
CA PRO A 79 11.56 -17.84 -7.39
C PRO A 79 10.18 -18.43 -7.69
N ALA A 80 10.03 -19.10 -8.84
CA ALA A 80 8.75 -19.71 -9.24
C ALA A 80 8.18 -20.68 -8.19
N LYS A 81 9.06 -21.39 -7.46
CA LYS A 81 8.66 -22.28 -6.35
C LYS A 81 8.06 -21.51 -5.18
N ALA A 82 8.67 -20.38 -4.80
CA ALA A 82 8.20 -19.52 -3.72
C ALA A 82 6.90 -18.79 -4.09
N ARG A 83 6.72 -18.43 -5.37
CA ARG A 83 5.51 -17.76 -5.87
C ARG A 83 4.22 -18.51 -5.54
N LYS A 84 4.17 -19.82 -5.77
CA LYS A 84 2.95 -20.61 -5.48
C LYS A 84 2.58 -20.57 -4.00
N THR A 85 3.55 -20.79 -3.12
CA THR A 85 3.36 -20.70 -1.67
C THR A 85 2.94 -19.28 -1.26
N LEU A 86 3.58 -18.26 -1.81
CA LEU A 86 3.26 -16.87 -1.55
C LEU A 86 1.82 -16.52 -1.92
N ILE A 87 1.35 -16.90 -3.11
CA ILE A 87 -0.03 -16.64 -3.55
C ILE A 87 -1.03 -17.36 -2.64
N ALA A 88 -0.74 -18.59 -2.21
CA ALA A 88 -1.59 -19.30 -1.26
C ALA A 88 -1.67 -18.57 0.09
N GLN A 89 -0.54 -18.04 0.59
CA GLN A 89 -0.50 -17.29 1.86
C GLN A 89 -1.20 -15.94 1.75
N LEU A 90 -0.99 -15.20 0.67
CA LEU A 90 -1.71 -13.96 0.39
C LEU A 90 -3.21 -14.23 0.26
N GLY A 91 -3.58 -15.25 -0.53
CA GLY A 91 -4.95 -15.66 -0.80
C GLY A 91 -5.72 -16.26 0.39
N GLY A 92 -5.01 -16.66 1.45
CA GLY A 92 -5.62 -17.16 2.70
C GLY A 92 -6.05 -16.05 3.66
N ARG A 93 -5.74 -14.78 3.36
CA ARG A 93 -5.92 -13.64 4.25
C ARG A 93 -6.75 -12.54 3.58
N ALA A 94 -7.99 -12.36 4.04
CA ALA A 94 -8.94 -11.43 3.43
C ALA A 94 -8.43 -9.97 3.46
N ASP A 95 -7.74 -9.58 4.53
CA ASP A 95 -7.09 -8.27 4.67
C ASP A 95 -6.07 -8.03 3.55
N LEU A 96 -5.16 -8.98 3.32
CA LEU A 96 -4.11 -8.85 2.30
C LEU A 96 -4.70 -8.83 0.89
N VAL A 97 -5.65 -9.73 0.60
CA VAL A 97 -6.29 -9.80 -0.72
C VAL A 97 -7.02 -8.49 -1.03
N SER A 98 -7.82 -7.98 -0.10
CA SER A 98 -8.60 -6.76 -0.30
C SER A 98 -7.71 -5.56 -0.61
N HIS A 99 -6.68 -5.32 0.21
CA HIS A 99 -5.74 -4.22 -0.02
C HIS A 99 -4.99 -4.38 -1.36
N LEU A 100 -4.49 -5.57 -1.69
CA LEU A 100 -3.77 -5.78 -2.94
C LEU A 100 -4.67 -5.59 -4.17
N LEU A 101 -5.94 -6.01 -4.11
CA LEU A 101 -6.91 -5.76 -5.18
C LEU A 101 -7.24 -4.27 -5.33
N MET A 102 -7.22 -3.51 -4.22
CA MET A 102 -7.34 -2.04 -4.19
C MET A 102 -6.04 -1.30 -4.55
N ASN A 103 -5.01 -2.01 -5.04
CA ASN A 103 -3.68 -1.45 -5.34
C ASN A 103 -3.01 -0.81 -4.12
N GLU A 104 -3.27 -1.31 -2.91
CA GLU A 104 -2.68 -0.87 -1.64
C GLU A 104 -1.70 -1.91 -1.09
N MET A 105 -0.66 -1.46 -0.38
CA MET A 105 0.28 -2.35 0.30
C MET A 105 -0.23 -2.63 1.72
N PRO A 106 -0.69 -3.85 2.02
CA PRO A 106 -1.20 -4.18 3.35
C PRO A 106 -0.11 -4.20 4.41
N GLU A 107 -0.44 -3.69 5.60
CA GLU A 107 0.40 -3.83 6.78
C GLU A 107 0.51 -5.33 7.16
N GLY A 108 1.72 -5.78 7.51
CA GLY A 108 1.94 -7.20 7.81
C GLY A 108 2.13 -8.11 6.58
N ILE A 109 2.29 -7.56 5.38
CA ILE A 109 2.62 -8.36 4.18
C ILE A 109 3.87 -9.23 4.36
N ASP A 110 4.86 -8.75 5.11
CA ASP A 110 6.09 -9.48 5.44
C ASP A 110 5.80 -10.85 6.07
N ALA A 111 4.71 -11.01 6.82
CA ALA A 111 4.35 -12.28 7.44
C ALA A 111 3.95 -13.34 6.38
N ALA A 112 3.25 -12.93 5.32
CA ALA A 112 2.92 -13.84 4.21
C ALA A 112 4.17 -14.26 3.42
N PHE A 113 5.20 -13.40 3.42
CA PHE A 113 6.48 -13.67 2.78
C PHE A 113 7.41 -14.54 3.64
N ALA A 114 7.27 -14.51 4.97
CA ALA A 114 8.14 -15.25 5.90
C ALA A 114 8.19 -16.76 5.61
N GLU A 115 7.05 -17.39 5.34
CA GLU A 115 6.98 -18.83 5.06
C GLU A 115 7.58 -19.22 3.71
N SER A 116 7.61 -18.27 2.76
CA SER A 116 8.18 -18.49 1.42
C SER A 116 9.71 -18.36 1.39
N GLY A 117 10.32 -17.94 2.50
CA GLY A 117 11.77 -17.75 2.63
C GLY A 117 12.33 -16.59 1.81
N VAL A 118 11.47 -15.75 1.23
CA VAL A 118 11.86 -14.58 0.43
C VAL A 118 11.19 -13.32 0.98
N GLY A 119 11.87 -12.18 0.91
CA GLY A 119 11.30 -10.87 1.24
C GLY A 119 10.69 -10.17 0.03
N LEU A 120 9.72 -9.27 0.28
CA LEU A 120 9.21 -8.36 -0.74
C LEU A 120 10.02 -7.07 -0.81
N LEU A 121 10.18 -6.39 0.33
CA LEU A 121 10.99 -5.19 0.48
C LEU A 121 12.46 -5.58 0.74
N PRO A 122 13.42 -4.88 0.12
CA PRO A 122 14.83 -5.09 0.43
C PRO A 122 15.10 -4.70 1.89
N ARG A 123 15.99 -5.43 2.55
CA ARG A 123 16.47 -5.13 3.90
C ARG A 123 17.97 -4.85 3.90
N THR A 124 18.71 -5.53 3.04
CA THR A 124 20.16 -5.47 2.96
C THR A 124 20.62 -5.38 1.50
N GLU A 125 21.92 -5.19 1.29
CA GLU A 125 22.53 -5.19 -0.04
C GLU A 125 22.37 -6.53 -0.77
N LYS A 126 22.22 -7.61 -0.01
CA LYS A 126 22.08 -8.97 -0.53
C LYS A 126 20.74 -9.22 -1.24
N ASP A 127 19.75 -8.35 -1.03
CA ASP A 127 18.44 -8.43 -1.69
C ASP A 127 18.47 -7.82 -3.11
N PHE A 128 19.61 -7.25 -3.51
CA PHE A 128 19.85 -6.71 -4.84
C PHE A 128 20.70 -7.66 -5.66
N LYS A 129 20.11 -8.18 -6.73
CA LYS A 129 20.82 -8.97 -7.73
C LYS A 129 21.85 -8.14 -8.50
N ARG A 130 21.55 -6.86 -8.74
CA ARG A 130 22.38 -5.98 -9.57
C ARG A 130 22.22 -4.53 -9.14
N THR A 131 23.34 -3.83 -8.96
CA THR A 131 23.42 -2.39 -8.72
C THR A 131 24.62 -1.83 -9.47
N ASP A 132 24.45 -1.49 -10.74
CA ASP A 132 25.54 -1.02 -11.58
C ASP A 132 25.39 0.45 -11.94
N CYS A 133 26.51 1.17 -11.99
CA CYS A 133 26.57 2.50 -12.57
C CYS A 133 27.84 2.65 -13.41
N SER A 134 27.72 3.21 -14.61
CA SER A 134 28.87 3.46 -15.50
C SER A 134 29.73 4.66 -15.09
N CYS A 135 29.61 5.15 -13.85
CA CYS A 135 30.37 6.29 -13.36
C CYS A 135 31.74 5.86 -12.83
N PRO A 136 32.75 6.76 -12.82
CA PRO A 136 34.09 6.44 -12.33
C PRO A 136 34.18 6.35 -10.79
N ASP A 137 33.05 6.40 -10.07
CA ASP A 137 33.00 6.22 -8.62
C ASP A 137 33.12 4.73 -8.31
N TRP A 138 34.12 4.35 -7.52
CA TRP A 138 34.40 2.97 -7.12
C TRP A 138 33.42 2.46 -6.07
N ALA A 139 32.67 3.34 -5.42
CA ALA A 139 31.71 2.95 -4.42
C ALA A 139 30.40 2.45 -5.03
N ASN A 140 29.85 1.39 -4.45
CA ASN A 140 28.54 0.84 -4.79
C ASN A 140 27.74 0.63 -3.51
N PRO A 141 26.59 1.30 -3.32
CA PRO A 141 25.95 2.28 -4.21
C PRO A 141 26.70 3.61 -4.33
N CYS A 142 26.82 4.13 -5.56
CA CYS A 142 27.31 5.49 -5.81
C CYS A 142 26.19 6.54 -5.66
N LYS A 143 26.53 7.83 -5.69
CA LYS A 143 25.53 8.92 -5.60
C LYS A 143 24.46 8.87 -6.72
N HIS A 144 24.79 8.34 -7.91
CA HIS A 144 23.84 8.23 -9.01
C HIS A 144 22.83 7.11 -8.76
N ILE A 145 23.30 5.95 -8.27
CA ILE A 145 22.44 4.83 -7.85
C ILE A 145 21.48 5.31 -6.77
N ALA A 146 21.98 6.03 -5.76
CA ALA A 146 21.14 6.62 -4.72
C ALA A 146 20.06 7.57 -5.28
N GLY A 147 20.41 8.41 -6.27
CA GLY A 147 19.45 9.27 -6.95
C GLY A 147 18.31 8.48 -7.62
N VAL A 148 18.65 7.41 -8.35
CA VAL A 148 17.67 6.52 -8.99
C VAL A 148 16.85 5.78 -7.94
N TYR A 149 17.46 5.38 -6.83
CA TYR A 149 16.77 4.71 -5.72
C TYR A 149 15.72 5.62 -5.05
N TYR A 150 16.06 6.88 -4.79
CA TYR A 150 15.11 7.86 -4.27
C TYR A 150 13.97 8.13 -5.26
N ARG A 151 14.26 8.17 -6.57
CA ARG A 151 13.23 8.30 -7.61
C ARG A 151 12.33 7.07 -7.66
N LEU A 152 12.90 5.88 -7.52
CA LEU A 152 12.14 4.63 -7.45
C LEU A 152 11.24 4.58 -6.20
N ALA A 153 11.74 5.02 -5.04
CA ALA A 153 10.94 5.13 -3.82
C ALA A 153 9.73 6.06 -3.99
N GLU A 154 9.89 7.17 -4.71
CA GLU A 154 8.79 8.07 -5.05
C GLU A 154 7.75 7.40 -5.97
N GLN A 155 8.19 6.58 -6.94
CA GLN A 155 7.27 5.78 -7.76
C GLN A 155 6.53 4.74 -6.92
N LEU A 156 7.23 4.09 -5.98
CA LEU A 156 6.63 3.12 -5.06
C LEU A 156 5.61 3.76 -4.11
N ASP A 157 5.84 4.99 -3.64
CA ASP A 157 4.87 5.74 -2.83
C ASP A 157 3.52 5.92 -3.56
N HIS A 158 3.55 6.10 -4.88
CA HIS A 158 2.36 6.23 -5.72
C HIS A 158 1.76 4.87 -6.10
N ASP A 159 2.61 3.92 -6.50
CA ASP A 159 2.22 2.61 -7.01
C ASP A 159 2.95 1.48 -6.25
N PRO A 160 2.34 0.94 -5.18
CA PRO A 160 2.99 -0.08 -4.35
C PRO A 160 3.15 -1.42 -5.07
N LEU A 161 2.28 -1.75 -6.04
CA LEU A 161 2.35 -3.03 -6.73
C LEU A 161 3.53 -3.13 -7.69
N LEU A 162 4.14 -1.99 -8.05
CA LEU A 162 5.41 -1.95 -8.76
C LEU A 162 6.50 -2.75 -8.04
N LEU A 163 6.45 -2.86 -6.70
CA LEU A 163 7.40 -3.67 -5.95
C LEU A 163 7.36 -5.16 -6.33
N PHE A 164 6.18 -5.70 -6.65
CA PHE A 164 6.07 -7.07 -7.16
C PHE A 164 6.66 -7.17 -8.57
N GLU A 165 6.46 -6.17 -9.42
CA GLU A 165 7.03 -6.13 -10.77
C GLU A 165 8.56 -6.11 -10.73
N LEU A 166 9.15 -5.33 -9.82
CA LEU A 166 10.59 -5.30 -9.55
C LEU A 166 11.12 -6.67 -9.08
N ARG A 167 10.28 -7.46 -8.42
CA ARG A 167 10.57 -8.83 -7.98
C ARG A 167 10.18 -9.89 -9.02
N GLY A 168 9.88 -9.48 -10.26
CA GLY A 168 9.58 -10.38 -11.37
C GLY A 168 8.15 -10.95 -11.39
N LEU A 169 7.24 -10.38 -10.59
CA LEU A 169 5.83 -10.74 -10.57
C LEU A 169 4.99 -9.57 -11.11
N ALA A 170 4.60 -9.65 -12.38
CA ALA A 170 3.80 -8.62 -13.03
C ALA A 170 2.47 -8.39 -12.28
N ARG A 171 2.04 -7.13 -12.15
CA ARG A 171 0.80 -6.75 -11.46
C ARG A 171 -0.42 -7.50 -11.94
N ASN A 172 -0.62 -7.59 -13.26
CA ASN A 172 -1.76 -8.30 -13.82
C ASN A 172 -1.70 -9.79 -13.48
N ALA A 173 -0.51 -10.39 -13.48
CA ALA A 173 -0.35 -11.78 -13.09
C ALA A 173 -0.63 -11.99 -11.58
N LEU A 174 -0.17 -11.08 -10.71
CA LEU A 174 -0.51 -11.09 -9.29
C LEU A 174 -2.02 -11.00 -9.08
N ARG A 175 -2.69 -10.02 -9.70
CA ARG A 175 -4.15 -9.85 -9.57
C ARG A 175 -4.90 -11.09 -10.07
N THR A 176 -4.55 -11.61 -11.24
CA THR A 176 -5.19 -12.83 -11.78
C THR A 176 -5.01 -14.01 -10.84
N GLU A 177 -3.81 -14.22 -10.29
CA GLU A 177 -3.55 -15.30 -9.36
C GLU A 177 -4.29 -15.12 -8.02
N LEU A 178 -4.38 -13.89 -7.50
CA LEU A 178 -5.15 -13.60 -6.29
C LEU A 178 -6.65 -13.81 -6.51
N VAL A 179 -7.21 -13.34 -7.62
CA VAL A 179 -8.63 -13.52 -7.98
C VAL A 179 -9.00 -15.00 -8.09
N GLN A 180 -8.07 -15.88 -8.47
CA GLN A 180 -8.31 -17.32 -8.54
C GLN A 180 -8.36 -18.01 -7.16
N THR A 181 -7.93 -17.35 -6.09
CA THR A 181 -8.01 -17.90 -4.73
C THR A 181 -9.46 -17.87 -4.20
N PRO A 182 -9.85 -18.74 -3.24
CA PRO A 182 -11.22 -18.74 -2.71
C PRO A 182 -11.67 -17.38 -2.18
N LEU A 183 -10.80 -16.66 -1.48
CA LEU A 183 -11.11 -15.31 -0.99
C LEU A 183 -11.11 -14.27 -2.11
N GLY A 184 -10.19 -14.39 -3.08
CA GLY A 184 -10.20 -13.51 -4.25
C GLY A 184 -11.48 -13.62 -5.08
N GLN A 185 -12.01 -14.83 -5.27
CA GLN A 185 -13.27 -15.05 -5.97
C GLN A 185 -14.47 -14.42 -5.23
N ALA A 186 -14.44 -14.44 -3.89
CA ALA A 186 -15.49 -13.82 -3.07
C ALA A 186 -15.39 -12.28 -3.05
N LEU A 187 -14.18 -11.73 -3.06
CA LEU A 187 -13.93 -10.30 -2.88
C LEU A 187 -13.85 -9.51 -4.20
N ALA A 188 -13.34 -10.11 -5.27
CA ALA A 188 -13.17 -9.41 -6.55
C ALA A 188 -14.47 -8.83 -7.14
N PRO A 189 -15.64 -9.50 -7.07
CA PRO A 189 -16.91 -8.95 -7.54
C PRO A 189 -17.34 -7.70 -6.75
N LEU A 190 -17.03 -7.64 -5.45
CA LEU A 190 -17.33 -6.49 -4.60
C LEU A 190 -16.42 -5.28 -4.87
N MET A 191 -15.35 -5.47 -5.65
CA MET A 191 -14.33 -4.46 -5.93
C MET A 191 -14.50 -3.82 -7.31
N THR A 192 -15.30 -4.39 -8.20
CA THR A 192 -15.62 -3.79 -9.49
C THR A 192 -16.62 -2.67 -9.31
N GLU A 193 -16.29 -1.48 -9.85
CA GLU A 193 -17.10 -0.25 -9.80
C GLU A 193 -18.49 -0.38 -10.48
N ASP A 194 -18.80 -1.54 -11.07
CA ASP A 194 -20.12 -1.88 -11.60
C ASP A 194 -21.18 -2.13 -10.53
N ASP A 195 -20.82 -2.09 -9.24
CA ASP A 195 -21.79 -2.08 -8.13
C ASP A 195 -22.35 -0.66 -7.87
N GLN A 196 -22.47 0.16 -8.92
CA GLN A 196 -23.59 1.09 -9.01
C GLN A 196 -24.87 0.27 -9.20
N ALA A 197 -25.25 -0.51 -8.17
CA ALA A 197 -26.63 -0.89 -8.00
C ALA A 197 -27.44 0.40 -8.23
N PRO A 198 -28.42 0.41 -9.14
CA PRO A 198 -29.19 1.61 -9.43
C PRO A 198 -29.64 2.21 -8.11
N LEU A 199 -29.20 3.44 -7.83
CA LEU A 199 -29.66 4.16 -6.65
C LEU A 199 -31.13 4.46 -6.90
N GLU A 200 -32.00 3.54 -6.48
CA GLU A 200 -33.44 3.73 -6.59
C GLU A 200 -33.83 4.84 -5.59
N PRO A 201 -34.35 5.98 -6.08
CA PRO A 201 -34.77 7.04 -5.19
C PRO A 201 -35.93 6.53 -4.34
N VAL A 202 -35.66 6.37 -3.04
CA VAL A 202 -36.68 5.96 -2.07
C VAL A 202 -37.50 7.20 -1.69
N ALA A 203 -38.82 7.08 -1.70
CA ALA A 203 -39.73 8.19 -1.36
C ALA A 203 -39.62 8.67 0.10
N SER A 204 -38.92 7.91 0.96
CA SER A 204 -38.79 8.18 2.39
C SER A 204 -37.41 7.75 2.88
N LEU A 205 -36.83 8.53 3.80
CA LEU A 205 -35.62 8.17 4.55
C LEU A 205 -35.87 7.04 5.58
N TYR A 206 -37.14 6.79 5.91
CA TYR A 206 -37.56 5.75 6.83
C TYR A 206 -38.01 4.51 6.07
N PRO A 207 -37.62 3.29 6.52
CA PRO A 207 -38.15 2.06 5.96
C PRO A 207 -39.69 2.10 6.07
N PRO A 208 -40.42 1.72 5.00
CA PRO A 208 -41.87 1.63 5.09
C PRO A 208 -42.24 0.66 6.21
N LEU A 209 -43.09 1.10 7.12
CA LEU A 209 -43.66 0.25 8.15
C LEU A 209 -44.52 -0.80 7.45
N ARG A 210 -43.97 -2.00 7.20
CA ARG A 210 -44.75 -3.13 6.73
C ARG A 210 -45.61 -3.61 7.90
N PRO A 211 -46.95 -3.55 7.81
CA PRO A 211 -47.80 -4.21 8.78
C PRO A 211 -47.46 -5.70 8.76
N LEU A 212 -47.32 -6.33 9.92
CA LEU A 212 -47.04 -7.77 10.05
C LEU A 212 -48.22 -8.66 9.60
N ALA A 213 -49.31 -8.06 9.15
CA ALA A 213 -50.53 -8.73 8.74
C ALA A 213 -50.59 -8.76 7.21
N ASP A 214 -50.31 -9.94 6.63
CA ASP A 214 -51.06 -10.55 5.51
C ASP A 214 -50.33 -11.74 4.85
N GLU A 215 -49.11 -12.10 5.25
CA GLU A 215 -48.45 -13.33 4.77
C GLU A 215 -48.86 -14.62 5.52
N VAL A 216 -49.82 -14.55 6.44
CA VAL A 216 -50.23 -15.73 7.26
C VAL A 216 -51.32 -16.59 6.59
N THR A 217 -51.93 -16.18 5.47
CA THR A 217 -53.03 -16.96 4.85
C THR A 217 -52.68 -17.67 3.54
N GLY A 218 -51.41 -17.75 3.15
CA GLY A 218 -50.97 -18.48 1.95
C GLY A 218 -49.96 -19.59 2.26
N ALA A 219 -50.44 -20.81 2.47
CA ALA A 219 -49.59 -21.97 2.66
C ALA A 219 -48.73 -22.27 1.42
N ALA A 220 -47.42 -21.98 1.49
CA ALA A 220 -46.38 -22.69 0.74
C ALA A 220 -45.00 -22.45 1.37
N SER A 221 -44.54 -23.47 2.13
CA SER A 221 -43.14 -23.88 2.35
C SER A 221 -42.04 -22.80 2.32
N GLY A 222 -41.65 -22.32 3.50
CA GLY A 222 -40.38 -21.62 3.68
C GLY A 222 -40.41 -20.38 4.57
N ALA A 223 -41.31 -20.30 5.56
CA ALA A 223 -41.18 -19.29 6.61
C ALA A 223 -39.84 -19.50 7.31
N SER A 224 -38.93 -18.55 7.14
CA SER A 224 -37.60 -18.60 7.74
C SER A 224 -37.73 -18.71 9.27
N ALA A 225 -36.89 -19.54 9.89
CA ALA A 225 -36.94 -19.83 11.33
C ALA A 225 -36.90 -18.58 12.25
N TRP A 226 -36.52 -17.42 11.72
CA TRP A 226 -36.50 -16.14 12.42
C TRP A 226 -37.89 -15.49 12.56
N GLN A 227 -38.88 -15.87 11.73
CA GLN A 227 -40.24 -15.29 11.72
C GLN A 227 -41.13 -15.77 12.87
N GLN A 228 -40.74 -16.80 13.62
CA GLN A 228 -41.56 -17.39 14.69
C GLN A 228 -41.07 -17.05 16.11
N GLN A 229 -40.00 -16.27 16.25
CA GLN A 229 -39.54 -15.87 17.57
C GLN A 229 -40.33 -14.67 18.07
N ALA A 230 -41.26 -14.91 19.01
CA ALA A 230 -41.86 -13.84 19.80
C ALA A 230 -40.73 -13.07 20.51
N ILE A 231 -40.39 -11.90 19.98
CA ILE A 231 -39.41 -11.01 20.57
C ILE A 231 -40.06 -10.43 21.82
N ASP A 232 -39.65 -10.90 23.00
CA ASP A 232 -39.98 -10.24 24.26
C ASP A 232 -39.43 -8.80 24.23
N PRO A 233 -40.27 -7.75 24.20
CA PRO A 233 -39.80 -6.38 24.13
C PRO A 233 -38.90 -6.03 25.31
N LYS A 234 -39.20 -6.58 26.49
CA LYS A 234 -38.43 -6.29 27.70
C LYS A 234 -37.04 -6.91 27.62
N GLY A 235 -36.93 -8.16 27.17
CA GLY A 235 -35.66 -8.85 26.93
C GLY A 235 -34.85 -8.28 25.77
N PHE A 236 -35.49 -7.71 24.74
CA PHE A 236 -34.82 -6.99 23.66
C PHE A 236 -34.18 -5.68 24.17
N TRP A 237 -34.97 -4.85 24.86
CA TRP A 237 -34.50 -3.54 25.33
C TRP A 237 -33.58 -3.60 26.57
N ARG A 238 -33.70 -4.64 27.40
CA ARG A 238 -32.89 -4.78 28.63
C ARG A 238 -31.74 -5.79 28.49
N GLY A 239 -31.68 -6.51 27.37
CA GLY A 239 -30.81 -7.68 27.23
C GLY A 239 -31.31 -8.86 28.08
N ARG A 240 -31.11 -10.08 27.58
CA ARG A 240 -31.40 -11.30 28.36
C ARG A 240 -30.33 -11.62 29.41
N ALA A 241 -29.14 -11.03 29.24
CA ALA A 241 -28.03 -11.11 30.16
C ALA A 241 -27.46 -9.69 30.34
N PRO A 242 -26.93 -9.36 31.53
CA PRO A 242 -26.18 -8.12 31.70
C PRO A 242 -25.03 -8.09 30.71
N LEU A 243 -24.78 -6.92 30.12
CA LEU A 243 -23.59 -6.71 29.29
C LEU A 243 -22.34 -7.05 30.12
N PRO A 244 -21.30 -7.64 29.50
CA PRO A 244 -20.04 -7.85 30.19
C PRO A 244 -19.56 -6.52 30.79
N ALA A 245 -19.12 -6.53 32.04
CA ALA A 245 -18.70 -5.32 32.75
C ALA A 245 -17.54 -4.60 32.06
N GLU A 246 -16.73 -5.34 31.30
CA GLU A 246 -15.75 -4.78 30.39
C GLU A 246 -16.15 -5.14 28.95
N PRO A 247 -16.34 -4.14 28.05
CA PRO A 247 -16.38 -4.45 26.64
C PRO A 247 -15.11 -5.23 26.30
N SER A 248 -15.19 -6.25 25.46
CA SER A 248 -14.01 -7.00 25.06
C SER A 248 -12.96 -6.01 24.55
N THR A 249 -11.87 -5.87 25.32
CA THR A 249 -10.78 -4.89 25.16
C THR A 249 -10.02 -5.01 23.83
N ARG A 250 -10.49 -5.90 22.94
CA ARG A 250 -9.98 -6.06 21.58
C ARG A 250 -10.12 -4.79 20.74
N ILE A 251 -11.10 -3.94 21.02
CA ILE A 251 -11.29 -2.66 20.30
C ILE A 251 -10.32 -1.56 20.79
N GLU A 252 -9.80 -1.67 22.02
CA GLU A 252 -8.96 -0.62 22.62
C GLU A 252 -7.48 -0.75 22.31
N GLN A 253 -6.98 -1.96 22.01
CA GLN A 253 -5.55 -2.18 21.77
C GLN A 253 -5.12 -1.96 20.33
N GLU A 254 -6.03 -2.04 19.37
CA GLU A 254 -5.77 -1.81 17.94
C GLU A 254 -6.76 -0.79 17.40
N ARG A 255 -6.70 0.46 17.90
CA ARG A 255 -7.02 1.57 16.99
C ARG A 255 -5.85 1.66 16.03
N ASP A 256 -5.85 0.74 15.07
CA ASP A 256 -4.99 0.79 13.91
C ASP A 256 -5.07 2.23 13.42
N ARG A 257 -3.90 2.87 13.36
CA ARG A 257 -3.77 4.15 12.70
C ARG A 257 -4.25 3.87 11.29
N ILE A 258 -5.50 4.22 10.99
CA ILE A 258 -6.06 4.06 9.65
C ILE A 258 -5.07 4.79 8.75
N SER A 259 -4.26 4.01 8.05
CA SER A 259 -3.20 4.55 7.25
C SER A 259 -3.91 5.37 6.19
N ALA A 260 -3.69 6.69 6.17
CA ALA A 260 -4.30 7.60 5.22
C ALA A 260 -3.70 7.37 3.81
N VAL A 261 -3.69 6.12 3.34
CA VAL A 261 -3.00 5.63 2.16
C VAL A 261 -3.50 6.36 0.93
N LEU A 262 -4.81 6.46 0.76
CA LEU A 262 -5.43 7.20 -0.34
C LEU A 262 -4.95 8.66 -0.40
N VAL A 263 -4.89 9.32 0.76
CA VAL A 263 -4.38 10.70 0.88
C VAL A 263 -2.88 10.77 0.59
N LYS A 264 -2.09 9.81 1.10
CA LYS A 264 -0.64 9.76 0.92
C LYS A 264 -0.23 9.49 -0.54
N LYS A 265 -0.98 8.64 -1.25
CA LYS A 265 -0.79 8.36 -2.69
C LYS A 265 -1.03 9.59 -3.55
N GLY A 266 -2.03 10.42 -3.18
CA GLY A 266 -2.37 11.67 -3.88
C GLY A 266 -1.26 12.73 -3.85
N GLY A 267 -0.22 12.55 -3.05
CA GLY A 267 0.94 13.44 -2.99
C GLY A 267 0.74 14.66 -2.09
N ASP A 268 1.77 15.51 -2.02
CA ASP A 268 1.78 16.65 -1.09
C ASP A 268 0.93 17.83 -1.57
N TYR A 269 0.72 17.93 -2.87
CA TYR A 269 0.09 19.08 -3.52
C TYR A 269 -0.93 18.58 -4.55
N PRO A 270 -2.05 18.00 -4.08
CA PRO A 270 -3.13 17.67 -5.01
C PRO A 270 -3.68 18.96 -5.65
N PRO A 271 -4.32 18.89 -6.84
CA PRO A 271 -4.74 20.08 -7.58
C PRO A 271 -5.66 21.04 -6.81
N PHE A 272 -6.41 20.56 -5.81
CA PHE A 272 -7.29 21.36 -4.96
C PHE A 272 -6.57 22.04 -3.77
N TRP A 273 -5.29 21.76 -3.57
CA TRP A 273 -4.52 22.24 -2.42
C TRP A 273 -3.60 23.39 -2.80
N GLU A 274 -4.07 24.60 -2.54
CA GLU A 274 -3.38 25.86 -2.82
C GLU A 274 -2.27 26.27 -1.83
N PRO A 275 -2.30 25.87 -0.53
CA PRO A 275 -1.26 26.27 0.40
C PRO A 275 0.15 25.78 0.02
N ALA A 276 1.17 26.59 0.30
CA ALA A 276 2.58 26.25 0.09
C ALA A 276 3.11 25.13 1.01
N GLN A 277 2.35 24.76 2.05
CA GLN A 277 2.64 23.66 2.96
C GLN A 277 2.09 22.34 2.43
N SER A 278 2.72 21.21 2.73
CA SER A 278 2.24 19.88 2.29
C SER A 278 0.84 19.57 2.85
N PHE A 279 -0.07 19.16 1.96
CA PHE A 279 -1.40 18.68 2.33
C PHE A 279 -1.33 17.53 3.32
N ILE A 280 -0.50 16.53 3.03
CA ILE A 280 -0.33 15.34 3.87
C ILE A 280 0.15 15.74 5.26
N ALA A 281 1.12 16.67 5.36
CA ALA A 281 1.63 17.13 6.65
C ALA A 281 0.53 17.79 7.50
N VAL A 282 -0.31 18.62 6.89
CA VAL A 282 -1.44 19.28 7.57
C VAL A 282 -2.51 18.27 7.99
N MET A 283 -2.87 17.35 7.10
CA MET A 283 -3.88 16.33 7.40
C MET A 283 -3.42 15.36 8.50
N ASP A 284 -2.15 14.97 8.50
CA ASP A 284 -1.58 14.10 9.54
C ASP A 284 -1.55 14.82 10.90
N GLU A 285 -1.20 16.11 10.92
CA GLU A 285 -1.29 16.93 12.14
C GLU A 285 -2.73 17.08 12.64
N LEU A 286 -3.68 17.39 11.74
CA LEU A 286 -5.10 17.53 12.05
C LEU A 286 -5.64 16.21 12.64
N TYR A 287 -5.35 15.08 11.99
CA TYR A 287 -5.78 13.76 12.43
C TYR A 287 -5.26 13.44 13.84
N ARG A 288 -3.97 13.69 14.11
CA ARG A 288 -3.38 13.49 15.45
C ARG A 288 -4.06 14.37 16.50
N ARG A 289 -4.37 15.63 16.18
CA ARG A 289 -5.05 16.56 17.09
C ARG A 289 -6.49 16.11 17.39
N ILE A 290 -7.23 15.65 16.39
CA ILE A 290 -8.62 15.18 16.55
C ILE A 290 -8.65 13.86 17.33
N SER A 291 -7.80 12.88 16.96
CA SER A 291 -7.78 11.57 17.60
C SER A 291 -7.34 11.64 19.07
N SER A 292 -6.41 12.54 19.40
CA SER A 292 -5.95 12.76 20.78
C SER A 292 -6.91 13.58 21.64
N LYS A 293 -7.68 14.52 21.06
CA LYS A 293 -8.71 15.28 21.80
C LYS A 293 -9.79 14.36 22.39
N ASN A 294 -10.18 13.33 21.67
CA ASN A 294 -11.19 12.36 22.13
C ASN A 294 -10.64 11.34 23.15
N ARG A 295 -9.35 11.39 23.48
CA ARG A 295 -8.72 10.51 24.48
C ARG A 295 -9.15 10.81 25.92
N ARG A 296 -9.78 11.95 26.18
CA ARG A 296 -10.34 12.33 27.50
C ARG A 296 -11.85 12.08 27.62
N LEU A 297 -12.49 11.64 26.54
CA LEU A 297 -13.95 11.40 26.46
C LEU A 297 -14.30 9.91 26.44
N LEU A 298 -13.28 9.04 26.45
CA LEU A 298 -13.35 7.59 26.57
C LEU A 298 -12.57 7.21 27.82
#